data_AF-A0A7K3XRG8-F1
#
_entry.id   AF-A0A7K3XRG8-F1
#
_cell.length_a   1.000
_cell.length_b   1.000
_cell.length_c   1.000
_cell.angle_alpha   90.00
_cell.angle_beta   90.00
_cell.angle_gamma   90.00
#
_symmetry.space_group_name_H-M   'P 1'
#
loop_
_entity.id
_entity.type
_entity.pdbx_description
1 polymer ?
#
loop_
_entity_poly.entity_id
_entity_poly.type
_entity_poly.pdbx_seq_one_letter_code
_entity_poly.pdbx_strand_id
1 'polypeptide(L)'
;MFKTIIDFEVIEQFLVQDKPNILDDVNFVSLWTSFRKFLKKECILEIVNYEKSSKSRFIQEFRTGLGDTEFTIVQKFKEPFKCEIKDINPFTFYCLAEELQVKRRKYRLKNGLLFAFLDDYLSVWQDLSITKKPRIQYIKENFNGIIFKSWAKLSDYLLPFTDVVISDNFLLSRTDLVEWNLKAILIKLDKTTQVKYNLTIISFEGTKYKLDGKKEYDNLISFKQDNRLKFELSFILSREREIKEHDRGIFMNYLWIDSGDSFNYFDSRNNVVTSGTKISFNSLTSPDNFNSSKAALENLTAIINNIKQKFPDTNTFGILKNRLLDI
;
A
#
# COMPACT_ATOMS: atom_id res chain seq x y z
N MET A 1 11.40 -6.06 -5.43
CA MET A 1 11.65 -5.81 -3.99
C MET A 1 11.27 -4.35 -3.70
N PHE A 2 10.85 -4.07 -2.47
CA PHE A 2 10.50 -2.73 -2.02
C PHE A 2 11.72 -1.78 -2.15
N LYS A 3 11.51 -0.54 -2.60
CA LYS A 3 12.60 0.43 -2.81
C LYS A 3 12.59 1.49 -1.71
N THR A 4 13.78 1.87 -1.24
CA THR A 4 13.95 3.01 -0.32
C THR A 4 14.96 3.97 -0.91
N ILE A 5 14.56 5.24 -1.04
CA ILE A 5 15.44 6.34 -1.43
C ILE A 5 15.68 7.17 -0.18
N ILE A 6 16.93 7.28 0.24
CA ILE A 6 17.29 7.97 1.47
C ILE A 6 18.45 8.93 1.25
N ASP A 7 18.27 10.15 1.75
CA ASP A 7 19.32 11.16 1.77
C ASP A 7 20.45 10.72 2.71
N PHE A 8 21.69 10.96 2.27
CA PHE A 8 22.87 10.62 3.04
C PHE A 8 22.85 11.25 4.44
N GLU A 9 22.35 12.47 4.58
CA GLU A 9 22.28 13.15 5.89
C GLU A 9 21.32 12.42 6.86
N VAL A 10 20.19 11.90 6.36
CA VAL A 10 19.25 11.12 7.18
C VAL A 10 19.90 9.82 7.65
N ILE A 11 20.69 9.17 6.79
CA ILE A 11 21.48 8.00 7.16
C ILE A 11 22.54 8.34 8.21
N GLU A 12 23.28 9.44 8.03
CA GLU A 12 24.33 9.84 8.97
C GLU A 12 23.74 10.10 10.36
N GLN A 13 22.62 10.82 10.42
CA GLN A 13 21.88 11.04 11.66
C GLN A 13 21.45 9.71 12.29
N PHE A 14 20.83 8.82 11.51
CA PHE A 14 20.33 7.53 12.00
C PHE A 14 21.42 6.64 12.62
N LEU A 15 22.60 6.60 12.01
CA LEU A 15 23.68 5.69 12.41
C LEU A 15 24.58 6.27 13.50
N VAL A 16 24.74 7.59 13.53
CA VAL A 16 25.68 8.26 14.45
C VAL A 16 24.94 8.82 15.65
N GLN A 17 23.87 9.59 15.42
CA GLN A 17 23.20 10.36 16.47
C GLN A 17 22.10 9.55 17.14
N ASP A 18 21.29 8.85 16.35
CA ASP A 18 20.12 8.13 16.85
C ASP A 18 20.44 6.68 17.24
N LYS A 19 21.72 6.31 17.31
CA LYS A 19 22.16 4.98 17.69
C LYS A 19 21.78 4.73 19.16
N PRO A 20 20.99 3.68 19.45
CA PRO A 20 20.51 3.45 20.80
C PRO A 20 21.65 3.11 21.77
N ASN A 21 21.55 3.64 22.98
CA ASN A 21 22.33 3.25 24.14
C ASN A 21 21.66 2.09 24.88
N ILE A 22 22.45 1.40 25.72
CA ILE A 22 21.97 0.25 26.52
C ILE A 22 20.82 0.63 27.46
N LEU A 23 20.73 1.90 27.86
CA LEU A 23 19.72 2.41 28.79
C LEU A 23 18.47 2.97 28.10
N ASP A 24 18.41 2.97 26.77
CA ASP A 24 17.28 3.54 26.05
C ASP A 24 16.02 2.67 26.17
N ASP A 25 14.86 3.31 25.95
CA ASP A 25 13.57 2.64 25.96
C ASP A 25 13.54 1.44 24.99
N VAL A 26 13.08 0.28 25.46
CA VAL A 26 13.05 -0.97 24.70
C VAL A 26 12.27 -0.82 23.39
N ASN A 27 11.20 0.00 23.37
CA ASN A 27 10.45 0.22 22.14
C ASN A 27 11.24 1.05 21.13
N PHE A 28 12.00 2.05 21.58
CA PHE A 28 12.90 2.81 20.72
C PHE A 28 14.00 1.91 20.13
N VAL A 29 14.67 1.12 20.97
CA VAL A 29 15.71 0.18 20.53
C VAL A 29 15.17 -0.81 19.49
N SER A 30 13.98 -1.36 19.73
CA SER A 30 13.29 -2.28 18.81
C SER A 30 12.95 -1.60 17.47
N LEU A 31 12.41 -0.38 17.52
CA LEU A 31 12.07 0.39 16.33
C LEU A 31 13.31 0.70 15.49
N TRP A 32 14.36 1.24 16.12
CA TRP A 32 15.64 1.53 15.47
C TRP A 32 16.25 0.28 14.85
N THR A 33 16.28 -0.82 15.59
CA THR A 33 16.81 -2.11 15.12
C THR A 33 16.04 -2.64 13.92
N SER A 34 14.71 -2.52 13.94
CA SER A 34 13.85 -2.93 12.83
C SER A 34 14.11 -2.10 11.57
N PHE A 35 14.29 -0.77 11.71
CA PHE A 35 14.59 0.09 10.58
C PHE A 35 15.97 -0.22 9.99
N ARG A 36 16.98 -0.42 10.85
CA ARG A 36 18.32 -0.83 10.41
C ARG A 36 18.29 -2.15 9.67
N LYS A 37 17.56 -3.15 10.18
CA LYS A 37 17.40 -4.45 9.52
C LYS A 37 16.79 -4.28 8.13
N PHE A 38 15.74 -3.48 8.03
CA PHE A 38 15.05 -3.22 6.78
C PHE A 38 15.97 -2.59 5.73
N LEU A 39 16.66 -1.50 6.08
CA LEU A 39 17.59 -0.82 5.17
C LEU A 39 18.74 -1.73 4.71
N LYS A 40 19.18 -2.67 5.56
CA LYS A 40 20.29 -3.57 5.25
C LYS A 40 19.93 -4.76 4.37
N LYS A 41 18.70 -5.29 4.48
CA LYS A 41 18.36 -6.62 3.93
C LYS A 41 17.01 -6.73 3.23
N GLU A 42 16.07 -5.85 3.53
CA GLU A 42 14.67 -6.05 3.15
C GLU A 42 14.21 -5.05 2.08
N CYS A 43 15.10 -4.18 1.61
CA CYS A 43 14.80 -3.22 0.54
C CYS A 43 15.96 -3.07 -0.44
N ILE A 44 15.63 -2.57 -1.63
CA ILE A 44 16.61 -1.99 -2.56
C ILE A 44 16.89 -0.58 -2.07
N LEU A 45 18.11 -0.36 -1.57
CA LEU A 45 18.51 0.91 -1.00
C LEU A 45 19.21 1.80 -2.04
N GLU A 46 18.71 3.02 -2.21
CA GLU A 46 19.36 4.08 -2.98
C GLU A 46 19.71 5.24 -2.06
N ILE A 47 21.00 5.52 -1.93
CA ILE A 47 21.52 6.63 -1.12
C ILE A 47 21.77 7.81 -2.05
N VAL A 48 21.13 8.94 -1.77
CA VAL A 48 21.21 10.15 -2.59
C VAL A 48 21.97 11.25 -1.88
N ASN A 49 22.46 12.25 -2.64
CA ASN A 49 23.22 13.38 -2.11
C ASN A 49 24.49 12.97 -1.36
N TYR A 50 25.12 11.87 -1.77
CA TYR A 50 26.34 11.36 -1.13
C TYR A 50 27.55 12.22 -1.48
N GLU A 51 28.19 12.82 -0.47
CA GLU A 51 29.44 13.56 -0.61
C GLU A 51 30.65 12.64 -0.36
N LYS A 52 31.52 12.49 -1.37
CA LYS A 52 32.70 11.61 -1.29
C LYS A 52 33.74 12.04 -0.25
N SER A 53 33.79 13.33 0.10
CA SER A 53 34.69 13.91 1.10
C SER A 53 34.38 13.41 2.52
N SER A 54 33.15 12.94 2.76
CA SER A 54 32.67 12.46 4.05
C SER A 54 32.66 10.92 4.13
N LYS A 55 33.75 10.37 4.69
CA LYS A 55 33.81 9.15 5.54
C LYS A 55 33.52 7.78 4.89
N SER A 56 34.62 7.07 4.58
CA SER A 56 34.70 5.61 4.33
C SER A 56 34.09 4.73 5.43
N ARG A 57 34.03 5.24 6.66
CA ARG A 57 33.50 4.53 7.84
C ARG A 57 32.01 4.20 7.72
N PHE A 58 31.21 5.07 7.11
CA PHE A 58 29.79 4.81 6.88
C PHE A 58 29.58 3.58 5.99
N ILE A 59 30.23 3.57 4.82
CA ILE A 59 30.16 2.46 3.87
C ILE A 59 30.64 1.16 4.53
N GLN A 60 31.67 1.23 5.37
CA GLN A 60 32.14 0.09 6.14
C GLN A 60 31.11 -0.41 7.16
N GLU A 61 30.51 0.46 7.98
CA GLU A 61 29.49 0.07 8.98
C GLU A 61 28.21 -0.51 8.33
N PHE A 62 27.85 -0.03 7.14
CA PHE A 62 26.71 -0.58 6.40
C PHE A 62 27.04 -1.93 5.75
N ARG A 63 28.25 -2.07 5.19
CA ARG A 63 28.73 -3.32 4.59
C ARG A 63 29.12 -4.39 5.61
N THR A 64 29.44 -4.01 6.84
CA THR A 64 29.83 -4.96 7.91
C THR A 64 28.62 -5.38 8.76
N GLY A 65 28.67 -6.59 9.33
CA GLY A 65 27.60 -7.17 10.16
C GLY A 65 26.71 -8.17 9.42
N LEU A 66 25.51 -8.43 9.94
CA LEU A 66 24.60 -9.43 9.38
C LEU A 66 24.18 -9.05 7.95
N GLY A 67 24.65 -9.84 6.96
CA GLY A 67 24.26 -9.85 5.54
C GLY A 67 24.87 -8.76 4.66
N ASP A 68 24.97 -9.06 3.37
CA ASP A 68 25.45 -8.15 2.33
C ASP A 68 24.34 -7.15 1.97
N THR A 69 24.64 -5.86 2.09
CA THR A 69 23.72 -4.80 1.66
C THR A 69 24.09 -4.37 0.26
N GLU A 70 23.19 -4.63 -0.69
CA GLU A 70 23.25 -4.03 -2.03
C GLU A 70 22.61 -2.65 -1.97
N PHE A 71 23.41 -1.61 -2.22
CA PHE A 71 22.93 -0.25 -2.31
C PHE A 71 23.56 0.49 -3.48
N THR A 72 22.80 1.43 -4.04
CA THR A 72 23.27 2.32 -5.11
C THR A 72 23.54 3.70 -4.53
N ILE A 73 24.69 4.29 -4.85
CA ILE A 73 25.01 5.67 -4.50
C ILE A 73 24.69 6.56 -5.71
N VAL A 74 23.85 7.57 -5.50
CA VAL A 74 23.54 8.62 -6.46
C VAL A 74 24.07 9.94 -5.92
N GLN A 75 24.98 10.58 -6.66
CA GLN A 75 25.67 11.79 -6.17
C GLN A 75 24.71 12.94 -5.88
N LYS A 76 23.62 13.07 -6.65
CA LYS A 76 22.67 14.15 -6.49
C LYS A 76 21.25 13.63 -6.70
N PHE A 77 20.42 13.79 -5.67
CA PHE A 77 18.99 13.63 -5.81
C PHE A 77 18.51 14.69 -6.80
N LYS A 78 17.95 14.25 -7.93
CA LYS A 78 17.32 15.18 -8.86
C LYS A 78 16.01 15.63 -8.23
N GLU A 79 16.05 16.76 -7.54
CA GLU A 79 14.86 17.35 -6.92
C GLU A 79 13.76 17.44 -8.00
N PRO A 80 12.61 16.80 -7.80
CA PRO A 80 11.55 16.82 -8.78
C PRO A 80 11.04 18.26 -8.92
N PHE A 81 10.80 18.70 -10.15
CA PHE A 81 10.29 20.05 -10.38
C PHE A 81 8.98 20.28 -9.60
N LYS A 82 8.90 21.39 -8.86
CA LYS A 82 7.76 21.72 -7.98
C LYS A 82 7.44 20.66 -6.91
N CYS A 83 8.41 19.81 -6.58
CA CYS A 83 8.27 18.67 -5.67
C CYS A 83 7.25 17.62 -6.17
N GLU A 84 7.16 17.41 -7.49
CA GLU A 84 6.27 16.44 -8.14
C GLU A 84 7.10 15.36 -8.84
N ILE A 85 7.04 14.13 -8.34
CA ILE A 85 7.73 12.97 -8.91
C ILE A 85 6.82 12.35 -9.99
N LYS A 86 7.33 12.15 -11.21
CA LYS A 86 6.51 11.77 -12.38
C LYS A 86 6.58 10.29 -12.77
N ASP A 87 7.75 9.68 -12.63
CA ASP A 87 7.99 8.29 -13.03
C ASP A 87 8.55 7.52 -11.84
N ILE A 88 7.73 6.63 -11.28
CA ILE A 88 7.95 6.11 -9.94
C ILE A 88 7.43 4.69 -9.83
N ASN A 89 8.28 3.85 -9.26
CA ASN A 89 7.87 2.59 -8.70
C ASN A 89 6.93 2.84 -7.50
N PRO A 90 5.66 2.42 -7.54
CA PRO A 90 4.69 2.67 -6.47
C PRO A 90 5.15 2.15 -5.09
N PHE A 91 6.05 1.15 -5.07
CA PHE A 91 6.63 0.56 -3.85
C PHE A 91 7.89 1.30 -3.37
N THR A 92 7.89 2.63 -3.38
CA THR A 92 9.06 3.45 -2.98
C THR A 92 8.79 4.27 -1.72
N PHE A 93 9.65 4.15 -0.72
CA PHE A 93 9.69 5.01 0.47
C PHE A 93 10.80 6.06 0.33
N TYR A 94 10.49 7.32 0.63
CA TYR A 94 11.43 8.43 0.54
C TYR A 94 11.78 8.99 1.92
N CYS A 95 13.06 9.09 2.22
CA CYS A 95 13.61 9.76 3.41
C CYS A 95 14.51 10.91 2.96
N LEU A 96 14.08 12.16 3.10
CA LEU A 96 14.78 13.31 2.54
C LEU A 96 15.31 14.27 3.62
N ALA A 97 16.47 14.88 3.38
CA ALA A 97 17.02 15.95 4.22
C ALA A 97 16.53 17.34 3.78
N GLU A 98 15.25 17.47 3.46
CA GLU A 98 14.66 18.77 3.10
C GLU A 98 14.42 19.58 4.37
N GLU A 99 15.02 20.76 4.52
CA GLU A 99 14.82 21.61 5.72
C GLU A 99 13.58 22.50 5.62
N LEU A 100 13.19 22.92 4.41
CA LEU A 100 12.13 23.89 4.23
C LEU A 100 10.76 23.23 4.43
N GLN A 101 10.08 23.59 5.52
CA GLN A 101 8.73 23.09 5.86
C GLN A 101 7.72 23.22 4.71
N VAL A 102 7.81 24.31 3.94
CA VAL A 102 6.94 24.54 2.77
C VAL A 102 7.17 23.46 1.69
N LYS A 103 8.42 23.05 1.46
CA LYS A 103 8.74 21.97 0.51
C LYS A 103 8.35 20.60 1.06
N ARG A 104 8.64 20.32 2.35
CA ARG A 104 8.18 19.09 3.03
C ARG A 104 6.68 18.87 2.86
N ARG A 105 5.89 19.92 3.12
CA ARG A 105 4.44 19.92 2.94
C ARG A 105 4.04 19.67 1.49
N LYS A 106 4.74 20.26 0.51
CA LYS A 106 4.49 20.00 -0.92
C LYS A 106 4.73 18.55 -1.29
N TYR A 107 5.83 17.94 -0.81
CA TYR A 107 6.10 16.51 -1.06
C TYR A 107 4.95 15.62 -0.59
N ARG A 108 4.50 15.81 0.66
CA ARG A 108 3.39 15.02 1.24
C ARG A 108 2.05 15.23 0.53
N LEU A 109 1.74 16.46 0.15
CA LEU A 109 0.42 16.78 -0.41
C LEU A 109 0.28 16.53 -1.92
N LYS A 110 1.37 16.57 -2.68
CA LYS A 110 1.32 16.58 -4.15
C LYS A 110 1.61 15.24 -4.83
N ASN A 111 2.17 14.27 -4.12
CA ASN A 111 2.69 13.05 -4.75
C ASN A 111 1.88 11.79 -4.47
N GLY A 112 1.15 11.72 -3.35
CA GLY A 112 0.50 10.48 -2.91
C GLY A 112 1.48 9.38 -2.49
N LEU A 113 2.76 9.70 -2.26
CA LEU A 113 3.78 8.77 -1.78
C LEU A 113 4.13 9.06 -0.33
N LEU A 114 4.80 8.12 0.32
CA LEU A 114 5.27 8.25 1.69
C LEU A 114 6.63 8.94 1.74
N PHE A 115 6.66 10.09 2.43
CA PHE A 115 7.86 10.87 2.70
C PHE A 115 8.10 11.01 4.19
N ALA A 116 9.34 10.72 4.57
CA ALA A 116 9.96 10.97 5.86
C ALA A 116 11.03 12.06 5.73
N PHE A 117 11.27 12.77 6.83
CA PHE A 117 12.32 13.78 6.95
C PHE A 117 13.18 13.52 8.20
N LEU A 118 14.28 14.27 8.35
CA LEU A 118 15.27 14.11 9.44
C LEU A 118 14.66 14.00 10.84
N ASP A 119 13.56 14.71 11.10
CA ASP A 119 12.90 14.80 12.39
C ASP A 119 11.76 13.78 12.60
N ASP A 120 11.35 13.03 11.57
CA ASP A 120 10.20 12.12 11.69
C ASP A 120 10.34 10.75 11.03
N TYR A 121 11.50 10.42 10.45
CA TYR A 121 11.67 9.18 9.70
C TYR A 121 11.42 7.90 10.52
N LEU A 122 11.78 7.85 11.80
CA LEU A 122 11.45 6.71 12.67
C LEU A 122 9.96 6.58 12.95
N SER A 123 9.25 7.71 13.12
CA SER A 123 7.79 7.71 13.30
C SER A 123 7.09 7.24 12.04
N VAL A 124 7.52 7.72 10.87
CA VAL A 124 6.99 7.27 9.58
C VAL A 124 7.31 5.79 9.35
N TRP A 125 8.52 5.34 9.71
CA TRP A 125 8.89 3.93 9.67
C TRP A 125 7.99 3.07 10.58
N GLN A 126 7.65 3.54 11.78
CA GLN A 126 6.77 2.83 12.69
C GLN A 126 5.38 2.58 12.09
N ASP A 127 4.83 3.56 11.40
CA ASP A 127 3.56 3.42 10.68
C ASP A 127 3.69 2.49 9.47
N LEU A 128 4.74 2.67 8.67
CA LEU A 128 5.02 1.87 7.48
C LEU A 128 5.23 0.38 7.81
N SER A 129 5.98 0.08 8.88
CA SER A 129 6.28 -1.28 9.33
C SER A 129 5.16 -1.93 10.15
N ILE A 130 4.15 -1.14 10.56
CA ILE A 130 3.00 -1.57 11.36
C ILE A 130 3.49 -2.23 12.68
N THR A 131 4.59 -1.73 13.26
CA THR A 131 5.23 -2.36 14.43
C THR A 131 4.43 -2.19 15.72
N LYS A 132 3.65 -1.11 15.84
CA LYS A 132 2.78 -0.82 17.00
C LYS A 132 1.31 -1.15 16.78
N LYS A 133 0.94 -1.72 15.64
CA LYS A 133 -0.45 -1.99 15.29
C LYS A 133 -0.66 -3.50 15.11
N PRO A 134 -1.76 -4.07 15.61
CA PRO A 134 -2.04 -5.49 15.40
C PRO A 134 -2.28 -5.76 13.91
N ARG A 135 -1.51 -6.68 13.33
CA ARG A 135 -1.60 -7.03 11.90
C ARG A 135 -2.86 -7.82 11.58
N ILE A 136 -3.31 -8.67 12.49
CA ILE A 136 -4.55 -9.45 12.35
C ILE A 136 -5.61 -8.77 13.20
N GLN A 137 -6.79 -8.53 12.61
CA GLN A 137 -7.95 -8.05 13.34
C GLN A 137 -9.07 -9.07 13.23
N TYR A 138 -9.65 -9.43 14.37
CA TYR A 138 -10.81 -10.32 14.42
C TYR A 138 -12.09 -9.54 14.17
N ILE A 139 -12.96 -10.15 13.36
CA ILE A 139 -14.24 -9.58 12.94
C ILE A 139 -15.37 -10.17 13.79
N LYS A 140 -15.22 -11.39 14.31
CA LYS A 140 -16.23 -12.10 15.13
C LYS A 140 -15.88 -12.09 16.63
N GLU A 141 -16.91 -12.08 17.49
CA GLU A 141 -16.81 -11.94 18.95
C GLU A 141 -16.03 -13.07 19.65
N ASN A 142 -16.03 -14.27 19.08
CA ASN A 142 -15.50 -15.47 19.74
C ASN A 142 -13.97 -15.51 19.86
N PHE A 143 -13.24 -14.49 19.40
CA PHE A 143 -11.78 -14.43 19.41
C PHE A 143 -11.29 -13.18 20.16
N ASN A 144 -11.25 -13.24 21.50
CA ASN A 144 -10.68 -12.20 22.38
C ASN A 144 -11.22 -10.75 22.17
N GLY A 145 -12.46 -10.62 21.68
CA GLY A 145 -13.14 -9.34 21.43
C GLY A 145 -13.03 -8.85 19.98
N ILE A 146 -14.13 -8.34 19.41
CA ILE A 146 -14.10 -7.75 18.05
C ILE A 146 -13.26 -6.47 18.07
N ILE A 147 -12.20 -6.47 17.26
CA ILE A 147 -11.35 -5.29 17.05
C ILE A 147 -11.74 -4.57 15.75
N PHE A 148 -12.26 -5.29 14.75
CA PHE A 148 -12.70 -4.73 13.46
C PHE A 148 -14.23 -4.67 13.34
N LYS A 149 -14.84 -3.57 13.82
CA LYS A 149 -16.31 -3.39 13.84
C LYS A 149 -16.87 -2.60 12.65
N SER A 150 -16.02 -1.95 11.87
CA SER A 150 -16.43 -1.21 10.67
C SER A 150 -15.23 -0.88 9.80
N TRP A 151 -15.50 -0.53 8.53
CA TRP A 151 -14.49 -0.03 7.59
C TRP A 151 -13.82 1.28 8.05
N ALA A 152 -14.34 1.97 9.07
CA ALA A 152 -13.65 3.12 9.65
C ALA A 152 -12.27 2.76 10.22
N LYS A 153 -12.10 1.52 10.69
CA LYS A 153 -10.84 1.01 11.24
C LYS A 153 -9.71 0.94 10.20
N LEU A 154 -10.03 0.94 8.89
CA LEU A 154 -9.01 1.02 7.83
C LEU A 154 -8.09 2.22 8.01
N SER A 155 -8.64 3.37 8.40
CA SER A 155 -7.89 4.63 8.51
C SER A 155 -6.70 4.55 9.48
N ASP A 156 -6.70 3.60 10.41
CA ASP A 156 -5.58 3.38 11.34
C ASP A 156 -4.34 2.82 10.63
N TYR A 157 -4.49 2.19 9.47
CA TYR A 157 -3.43 1.50 8.73
C TYR A 157 -3.07 2.16 7.40
N LEU A 158 -3.97 2.97 6.84
CA LEU A 158 -3.78 3.54 5.52
C LEU A 158 -2.66 4.60 5.53
N LEU A 159 -1.71 4.44 4.61
CA LEU A 159 -0.67 5.41 4.28
C LEU A 159 -1.05 6.14 2.98
N PRO A 160 -0.40 7.27 2.63
CA PRO A 160 -0.53 7.85 1.30
C PRO A 160 -0.29 6.81 0.21
N PHE A 161 -1.08 6.85 -0.86
CA PHE A 161 -0.94 5.96 -2.01
C PHE A 161 -1.33 6.68 -3.31
N THR A 162 -0.90 6.11 -4.43
CA THR A 162 -1.20 6.56 -5.78
C THR A 162 -1.98 5.55 -6.60
N ASP A 163 -1.98 4.29 -6.17
CA ASP A 163 -2.55 3.17 -6.91
C ASP A 163 -3.19 2.20 -5.92
N VAL A 164 -4.37 1.66 -6.28
CA VAL A 164 -5.10 0.67 -5.49
C VAL A 164 -5.66 -0.40 -6.40
N VAL A 165 -5.43 -1.68 -6.10
CA VAL A 165 -6.11 -2.81 -6.74
C VAL A 165 -6.99 -3.49 -5.71
N ILE A 166 -8.28 -3.66 -6.01
CA ILE A 166 -9.20 -4.45 -5.19
C ILE A 166 -9.58 -5.69 -6.00
N SER A 167 -9.33 -6.87 -5.45
CA SER A 167 -9.64 -8.15 -6.05
C SER A 167 -10.51 -8.96 -5.11
N ASP A 168 -11.75 -9.26 -5.50
CA ASP A 168 -12.67 -10.11 -4.75
C ASP A 168 -13.83 -10.58 -5.64
N ASN A 169 -14.00 -11.90 -5.75
CA ASN A 169 -15.07 -12.54 -6.52
C ASN A 169 -16.48 -12.17 -6.07
N PHE A 170 -16.68 -11.87 -4.78
CA PHE A 170 -18.01 -11.75 -4.19
C PHE A 170 -18.38 -10.32 -3.84
N LEU A 171 -17.48 -9.36 -4.05
CA LEU A 171 -17.65 -7.96 -3.66
C LEU A 171 -18.94 -7.34 -4.22
N LEU A 172 -19.30 -7.69 -5.44
CA LEU A 172 -20.49 -7.18 -6.14
C LEU A 172 -21.64 -8.19 -6.19
N SER A 173 -21.49 -9.37 -5.57
CA SER A 173 -22.51 -10.43 -5.63
C SER A 173 -23.85 -10.07 -4.99
N ARG A 174 -23.86 -9.05 -4.12
CA ARG A 174 -25.02 -8.62 -3.33
C ARG A 174 -25.11 -7.10 -3.29
N THR A 175 -26.06 -6.55 -4.04
CA THR A 175 -26.26 -5.09 -4.17
C THR A 175 -26.55 -4.40 -2.84
N ASP A 176 -27.22 -5.09 -1.91
CA ASP A 176 -27.52 -4.59 -0.57
C ASP A 176 -26.26 -4.42 0.31
N LEU A 177 -25.19 -5.17 0.02
CA LEU A 177 -23.92 -5.11 0.76
C LEU A 177 -22.90 -4.14 0.15
N VAL A 178 -23.02 -3.80 -1.15
CA VAL A 178 -22.08 -2.90 -1.84
C VAL A 178 -21.99 -1.54 -1.16
N GLU A 179 -23.12 -1.01 -0.68
CA GLU A 179 -23.18 0.28 0.02
C GLU A 179 -22.34 0.29 1.29
N TRP A 180 -22.51 -0.74 2.11
CA TRP A 180 -21.91 -0.81 3.44
C TRP A 180 -20.49 -1.36 3.43
N ASN A 181 -20.05 -1.93 2.31
CA ASN A 181 -18.71 -2.50 2.15
C ASN A 181 -17.89 -1.76 1.10
N LEU A 182 -18.01 -2.10 -0.18
CA LEU A 182 -17.19 -1.50 -1.24
C LEU A 182 -17.22 0.03 -1.19
N LYS A 183 -18.41 0.65 -1.19
CA LYS A 183 -18.51 2.13 -1.16
C LYS A 183 -17.93 2.73 0.12
N ALA A 184 -18.14 2.08 1.28
CA ALA A 184 -17.53 2.50 2.53
C ALA A 184 -15.99 2.42 2.49
N ILE A 185 -15.43 1.35 1.91
CA ILE A 185 -13.98 1.20 1.66
C ILE A 185 -13.48 2.33 0.76
N LEU A 186 -14.15 2.60 -0.37
CA LEU A 186 -13.76 3.64 -1.32
C LEU A 186 -13.73 5.03 -0.68
N ILE A 187 -14.71 5.37 0.17
CA ILE A 187 -14.73 6.63 0.92
C ILE A 187 -13.52 6.73 1.86
N LYS A 188 -13.13 5.63 2.50
CA LYS A 188 -11.99 5.61 3.43
C LYS A 188 -10.66 5.76 2.70
N LEU A 189 -10.50 5.04 1.59
CA LEU A 189 -9.35 5.19 0.70
C LEU A 189 -9.22 6.64 0.22
N ASP A 190 -10.29 7.20 -0.33
CA ASP A 190 -10.26 8.55 -0.90
C ASP A 190 -9.89 9.63 0.14
N LYS A 191 -10.33 9.48 1.39
CA LYS A 191 -9.98 10.40 2.47
C LYS A 191 -8.50 10.37 2.87
N THR A 192 -7.79 9.26 2.64
CA THR A 192 -6.39 9.10 3.03
C THR A 192 -5.44 9.86 2.10
N THR A 193 -5.66 9.80 0.80
CA THR A 193 -4.75 10.41 -0.18
C THR A 193 -5.21 11.80 -0.59
N GLN A 194 -4.30 12.75 -0.82
CA GLN A 194 -4.66 14.12 -1.25
C GLN A 194 -4.67 14.30 -2.76
N VAL A 195 -4.15 13.30 -3.49
CA VAL A 195 -4.01 13.34 -4.94
C VAL A 195 -5.03 12.43 -5.61
N LYS A 196 -5.16 12.60 -6.93
CA LYS A 196 -5.81 11.57 -7.75
C LYS A 196 -5.00 10.29 -7.71
N TYR A 197 -5.68 9.16 -7.73
CA TYR A 197 -5.07 7.84 -7.69
C TYR A 197 -5.75 6.91 -8.69
N ASN A 198 -5.06 5.86 -9.13
CA ASN A 198 -5.65 4.86 -10.00
C ASN A 198 -6.31 3.77 -9.15
N LEU A 199 -7.55 3.43 -9.46
CA LEU A 199 -8.28 2.36 -8.80
C LEU A 199 -8.65 1.29 -9.83
N THR A 200 -8.15 0.07 -9.62
CA THR A 200 -8.60 -1.11 -10.37
C THR A 200 -9.46 -1.97 -9.46
N ILE A 201 -10.67 -2.31 -9.90
CA ILE A 201 -11.51 -3.31 -9.22
C ILE A 201 -11.64 -4.53 -10.14
N ILE A 202 -11.38 -5.72 -9.59
CA ILE A 202 -11.49 -7.01 -10.27
C ILE A 202 -12.48 -7.85 -9.48
N SER A 203 -13.54 -8.30 -10.15
CA SER A 203 -14.56 -9.16 -9.53
C SER A 203 -15.02 -10.26 -10.48
N PHE A 204 -15.85 -11.17 -9.99
CA PHE A 204 -16.39 -12.29 -10.77
C PHE A 204 -17.76 -11.91 -11.33
N GLU A 205 -18.00 -12.20 -12.61
CA GLU A 205 -19.26 -11.88 -13.29
C GLU A 205 -20.46 -12.64 -12.70
N GLY A 206 -20.24 -13.70 -11.92
CA GLY A 206 -21.31 -14.53 -11.36
C GLY A 206 -21.65 -15.71 -12.27
N THR A 207 -22.23 -16.78 -11.69
CA THR A 207 -22.67 -17.95 -12.45
C THR A 207 -24.14 -17.83 -12.85
N LYS A 208 -25.03 -17.84 -11.86
CA LYS A 208 -26.50 -17.88 -12.04
C LYS A 208 -27.10 -16.49 -12.31
N TYR A 209 -26.57 -15.47 -11.64
CA TYR A 209 -26.96 -14.08 -11.82
C TYR A 209 -25.75 -13.33 -12.33
N LYS A 210 -25.65 -13.21 -13.66
CA LYS A 210 -24.54 -12.50 -14.29
C LYS A 210 -24.67 -11.01 -14.01
N LEU A 211 -23.60 -10.43 -13.48
CA LEU A 211 -23.45 -8.99 -13.32
C LEU A 211 -23.40 -8.35 -14.70
N ASP A 212 -24.14 -7.26 -14.86
CA ASP A 212 -23.97 -6.36 -16.00
C ASP A 212 -22.78 -5.45 -15.70
N GLY A 213 -21.61 -5.79 -16.26
CA GLY A 213 -20.38 -5.06 -15.98
C GLY A 213 -20.43 -3.59 -16.36
N LYS A 214 -21.17 -3.25 -17.42
CA LYS A 214 -21.31 -1.86 -17.85
C LYS A 214 -22.16 -1.09 -16.85
N LYS A 215 -23.28 -1.67 -16.42
CA LYS A 215 -24.13 -1.09 -15.38
C LYS A 215 -23.37 -0.91 -14.07
N GLU A 216 -22.62 -1.90 -13.61
CA GLU A 216 -21.85 -1.78 -12.36
C GLU A 216 -20.73 -0.74 -12.46
N TYR A 217 -20.04 -0.66 -13.60
CA TYR A 217 -19.09 0.41 -13.86
C TYR A 217 -19.75 1.80 -13.81
N ASP A 218 -20.88 1.97 -14.49
CA ASP A 218 -21.61 3.25 -14.54
C ASP A 218 -22.16 3.64 -13.15
N ASN A 219 -22.59 2.66 -12.33
CA ASN A 219 -22.96 2.86 -10.94
C ASN A 219 -21.78 3.38 -10.10
N LEU A 220 -20.59 2.80 -10.26
CA LEU A 220 -19.38 3.23 -9.56
C LEU A 220 -18.91 4.63 -10.01
N ILE A 221 -19.04 4.95 -11.30
CA ILE A 221 -18.76 6.29 -11.82
C ILE A 221 -19.75 7.32 -11.27
N SER A 222 -21.04 7.00 -11.21
CA SER A 222 -22.06 7.87 -10.61
C SER A 222 -21.77 8.12 -9.14
N PHE A 223 -21.49 7.05 -8.38
CA PHE A 223 -21.08 7.16 -6.97
C PHE A 223 -19.84 8.04 -6.77
N LYS A 224 -18.81 7.88 -7.63
CA LYS A 224 -17.62 8.73 -7.64
C LYS A 224 -17.98 10.20 -7.84
N GLN A 225 -18.87 10.51 -8.79
CA GLN A 225 -19.28 11.89 -9.09
C GLN A 225 -20.06 12.50 -7.92
N ASP A 226 -21.04 11.77 -7.39
CA ASP A 226 -21.89 12.21 -6.27
C ASP A 226 -21.06 12.54 -5.01
N ASN A 227 -20.02 11.74 -4.76
CA ASN A 227 -19.15 11.89 -3.58
C ASN A 227 -17.86 12.66 -3.87
N ARG A 228 -17.66 13.15 -5.10
CA ARG A 228 -16.46 13.88 -5.56
C ARG A 228 -15.15 13.13 -5.28
N LEU A 229 -15.16 11.81 -5.46
CA LEU A 229 -14.00 10.96 -5.20
C LEU A 229 -12.93 11.17 -6.30
N LYS A 230 -11.65 11.08 -5.91
CA LYS A 230 -10.47 11.45 -6.70
C LYS A 230 -9.92 10.33 -7.57
N PHE A 231 -10.41 9.10 -7.44
CA PHE A 231 -9.86 7.95 -8.18
C PHE A 231 -10.19 7.99 -9.66
N GLU A 232 -9.29 7.51 -10.51
CA GLU A 232 -9.57 7.15 -11.90
C GLU A 232 -9.84 5.63 -11.93
N LEU A 233 -11.04 5.22 -12.37
CA LEU A 233 -11.51 3.84 -12.25
C LEU A 233 -11.19 3.01 -13.49
N SER A 234 -10.67 1.80 -13.27
CA SER A 234 -10.77 0.66 -14.18
C SER A 234 -11.52 -0.47 -13.47
N PHE A 235 -12.39 -1.16 -14.21
CA PHE A 235 -13.21 -2.25 -13.69
C PHE A 235 -13.13 -3.46 -14.60
N ILE A 236 -12.84 -4.62 -14.01
CA ILE A 236 -12.65 -5.88 -14.71
C ILE A 236 -13.58 -6.93 -14.10
N LEU A 237 -14.33 -7.61 -14.97
CA LEU A 237 -15.14 -8.78 -14.62
C LEU A 237 -14.52 -10.05 -15.19
N SER A 238 -14.05 -10.95 -14.33
CA SER A 238 -13.67 -12.30 -14.74
C SER A 238 -14.90 -13.18 -14.98
N ARG A 239 -14.84 -14.02 -16.02
CA ARG A 239 -15.93 -14.95 -16.39
C ARG A 239 -15.91 -16.26 -15.62
N GLU A 240 -14.75 -16.58 -15.06
CA GLU A 240 -14.52 -17.79 -14.30
C GLU A 240 -14.14 -17.37 -12.88
N ARG A 241 -14.21 -18.29 -11.92
CA ARG A 241 -13.66 -18.04 -10.57
C ARG A 241 -12.13 -18.18 -10.62
N GLU A 242 -11.50 -17.39 -11.48
CA GLU A 242 -10.04 -17.37 -11.69
C GLU A 242 -9.33 -16.72 -10.50
N ILE A 243 -9.98 -15.79 -9.80
CA ILE A 243 -9.45 -15.21 -8.56
C ILE A 243 -9.54 -16.26 -7.47
N LYS A 244 -8.40 -16.78 -7.02
CA LYS A 244 -8.37 -17.76 -5.93
C LYS A 244 -8.51 -17.06 -4.58
N GLU A 245 -8.76 -17.82 -3.53
CA GLU A 245 -8.87 -17.28 -2.16
C GLU A 245 -7.66 -16.44 -1.74
N HIS A 246 -6.44 -16.87 -2.09
CA HIS A 246 -5.21 -16.14 -1.79
C HIS A 246 -4.98 -14.91 -2.67
N ASP A 247 -5.74 -14.74 -3.75
CA ASP A 247 -5.66 -13.57 -4.64
C ASP A 247 -6.68 -12.49 -4.25
N ARG A 248 -7.45 -12.70 -3.17
CA ARG A 248 -8.41 -11.73 -2.64
C ARG A 248 -7.67 -10.70 -1.80
N GLY A 249 -7.75 -9.43 -2.18
CA GLY A 249 -6.97 -8.41 -1.51
C GLY A 249 -7.28 -6.98 -1.93
N ILE A 250 -6.94 -6.05 -1.05
CA ILE A 250 -6.76 -4.64 -1.37
C ILE A 250 -5.26 -4.37 -1.36
N PHE A 251 -4.70 -4.13 -2.54
CA PHE A 251 -3.29 -3.88 -2.74
C PHE A 251 -3.05 -2.39 -2.93
N MET A 252 -2.07 -1.84 -2.23
CA MET A 252 -1.67 -0.43 -2.29
C MET A 252 -0.14 -0.33 -2.31
N ASN A 253 0.39 0.89 -2.50
CA ASN A 253 1.83 1.18 -2.51
C ASN A 253 2.62 0.55 -1.34
N TYR A 254 2.04 0.49 -0.14
CA TYR A 254 2.76 0.13 1.10
C TYR A 254 2.09 -0.97 1.92
N LEU A 255 0.87 -1.36 1.54
CA LEU A 255 0.01 -2.22 2.35
C LEU A 255 -0.77 -3.17 1.45
N TRP A 256 -0.77 -4.44 1.82
CA TRP A 256 -1.70 -5.43 1.30
C TRP A 256 -2.67 -5.82 2.41
N ILE A 257 -3.96 -5.62 2.16
CA ILE A 257 -5.03 -6.05 3.06
C ILE A 257 -5.61 -7.34 2.51
N ASP A 258 -5.56 -8.40 3.30
CA ASP A 258 -6.01 -9.74 2.95
C ASP A 258 -7.28 -10.11 3.72
N SER A 259 -8.20 -10.77 3.02
CA SER A 259 -9.44 -11.33 3.58
C SER A 259 -9.51 -12.82 3.25
N GLY A 260 -9.66 -13.66 4.29
CA GLY A 260 -9.88 -15.10 4.12
C GLY A 260 -11.27 -15.48 3.60
N ASP A 261 -12.15 -14.51 3.29
CA ASP A 261 -13.49 -14.74 2.74
C ASP A 261 -13.79 -13.73 1.61
N SER A 262 -14.58 -12.69 1.87
CA SER A 262 -14.83 -11.57 0.95
C SER A 262 -14.60 -10.25 1.71
N PHE A 263 -14.67 -9.08 1.08
CA PHE A 263 -14.79 -7.80 1.79
C PHE A 263 -16.26 -7.43 2.09
N ASN A 264 -17.23 -8.29 1.81
CA ASN A 264 -18.63 -8.11 2.19
C ASN A 264 -18.90 -8.51 3.66
N TYR A 265 -18.34 -7.74 4.59
CA TYR A 265 -18.37 -8.05 6.02
C TYR A 265 -19.60 -7.55 6.76
N PHE A 266 -20.09 -6.36 6.42
CA PHE A 266 -21.07 -5.63 7.23
C PHE A 266 -22.40 -5.41 6.51
N ASP A 267 -23.51 -5.46 7.26
CA ASP A 267 -24.82 -4.99 6.81
C ASP A 267 -25.04 -3.49 7.09
N SER A 268 -26.27 -3.01 6.83
CA SER A 268 -26.67 -1.61 7.07
C SER A 268 -26.64 -1.14 8.52
N ARG A 269 -26.53 -2.06 9.47
CA ARG A 269 -26.45 -1.81 10.90
C ARG A 269 -25.04 -2.06 11.45
N ASN A 270 -24.06 -2.30 10.57
CA ASN A 270 -22.71 -2.75 10.88
C ASN A 270 -22.65 -4.11 11.59
N ASN A 271 -23.68 -4.96 11.47
CA ASN A 271 -23.58 -6.34 11.93
C ASN A 271 -22.73 -7.15 10.97
N VAL A 272 -21.98 -8.10 11.51
CA VAL A 272 -21.12 -8.99 10.74
C VAL A 272 -21.98 -10.05 10.04
N VAL A 273 -21.93 -10.10 8.71
CA VAL A 273 -22.71 -11.04 7.87
C VAL A 273 -21.86 -12.05 7.10
N THR A 274 -20.54 -11.94 7.19
CA THR A 274 -19.55 -12.81 6.54
C THR A 274 -19.27 -14.09 7.33
N SER A 275 -18.82 -15.14 6.64
CA SER A 275 -18.24 -16.32 7.28
C SER A 275 -16.80 -16.09 7.74
N GLY A 276 -16.09 -15.13 7.13
CA GLY A 276 -14.75 -14.70 7.51
C GLY A 276 -14.61 -14.35 8.99
N THR A 277 -13.46 -14.71 9.55
CA THR A 277 -13.17 -14.53 10.99
C THR A 277 -12.16 -13.41 11.26
N LYS A 278 -11.29 -13.12 10.27
CA LYS A 278 -10.17 -12.18 10.40
C LYS A 278 -9.93 -11.41 9.12
N ILE A 279 -9.36 -10.21 9.28
CA ILE A 279 -8.74 -9.40 8.22
C ILE A 279 -7.28 -9.16 8.60
N SER A 280 -6.37 -9.23 7.62
CA SER A 280 -4.94 -9.08 7.84
C SER A 280 -4.40 -7.83 7.14
N PHE A 281 -3.55 -7.08 7.83
CA PHE A 281 -2.87 -5.89 7.36
C PHE A 281 -1.38 -6.20 7.23
N ASN A 282 -0.94 -6.39 5.98
CA ASN A 282 0.40 -6.87 5.66
C ASN A 282 1.24 -5.72 5.09
N SER A 283 2.17 -5.20 5.91
CA SER A 283 3.13 -4.22 5.42
C SER A 283 4.03 -4.83 4.34
N LEU A 284 4.21 -4.10 3.24
CA LEU A 284 5.07 -4.50 2.13
C LEU A 284 6.57 -4.26 2.41
N THR A 285 6.93 -3.77 3.59
CA THR A 285 8.34 -3.71 4.01
C THR A 285 8.89 -5.07 4.41
N SER A 286 8.01 -6.03 4.75
CA SER A 286 8.40 -7.42 4.97
C SER A 286 8.61 -8.09 3.61
N PRO A 287 9.77 -8.73 3.35
CA PRO A 287 10.04 -9.40 2.08
C PRO A 287 9.00 -10.47 1.73
N ASP A 288 8.54 -11.24 2.71
CA ASP A 288 7.55 -12.30 2.50
C ASP A 288 6.23 -11.70 2.02
N ASN A 289 5.73 -10.67 2.71
CA ASN A 289 4.51 -9.97 2.32
C ASN A 289 4.64 -9.30 0.94
N PHE A 290 5.80 -8.68 0.66
CA PHE A 290 6.07 -8.07 -0.64
C PHE A 290 6.03 -9.12 -1.76
N ASN A 291 6.70 -10.26 -1.57
CA ASN A 291 6.77 -11.31 -2.57
C ASN A 291 5.41 -11.98 -2.79
N SER A 292 4.65 -12.25 -1.72
CA SER A 292 3.28 -12.77 -1.82
C SER A 292 2.35 -11.79 -2.52
N SER A 293 2.40 -10.51 -2.15
CA SER A 293 1.62 -9.46 -2.82
C SER A 293 2.00 -9.32 -4.30
N LYS A 294 3.29 -9.39 -4.64
CA LYS A 294 3.77 -9.33 -6.02
C LYS A 294 3.25 -10.52 -6.82
N ALA A 295 3.37 -11.74 -6.31
CA ALA A 295 2.87 -12.94 -6.99
C ALA A 295 1.35 -12.89 -7.23
N ALA A 296 0.58 -12.40 -6.24
CA ALA A 296 -0.86 -12.19 -6.41
C ALA A 296 -1.16 -11.15 -7.50
N LEU A 297 -0.44 -10.01 -7.52
CA LEU A 297 -0.60 -8.99 -8.56
C LEU A 297 -0.19 -9.50 -9.96
N GLU A 298 0.86 -10.30 -10.09
CA GLU A 298 1.25 -10.96 -11.35
C GLU A 298 0.14 -11.91 -11.85
N ASN A 299 -0.45 -12.71 -10.96
CA ASN A 299 -1.60 -13.55 -11.30
C ASN A 299 -2.79 -12.71 -11.79
N LEU A 300 -3.11 -11.62 -11.09
CA LEU A 300 -4.19 -10.71 -11.48
C LEU A 300 -3.90 -10.03 -12.84
N THR A 301 -2.66 -9.64 -13.12
CA THR A 301 -2.24 -9.11 -14.42
C THR A 301 -2.45 -10.16 -15.53
N ALA A 302 -2.10 -11.42 -15.29
CA ALA A 302 -2.34 -12.51 -16.25
C ALA A 302 -3.84 -12.70 -16.53
N ILE A 303 -4.68 -12.67 -15.49
CA ILE A 303 -6.16 -12.73 -15.62
C ILE A 303 -6.67 -11.55 -16.46
N ILE A 304 -6.25 -10.32 -16.14
CA ILE A 304 -6.65 -9.11 -16.86
C ILE A 304 -6.25 -9.20 -18.34
N ASN A 305 -5.03 -9.66 -18.64
CA ASN A 305 -4.55 -9.78 -20.01
C ASN A 305 -5.36 -10.81 -20.81
N ASN A 306 -5.68 -11.96 -20.20
CA ASN A 306 -6.57 -12.97 -20.79
C ASN A 306 -7.98 -12.40 -21.08
N ILE A 307 -8.55 -11.66 -20.13
CA ILE A 307 -9.87 -11.03 -20.30
C ILE A 307 -9.84 -9.97 -21.39
N LYS A 308 -8.83 -9.09 -21.41
CA LYS A 308 -8.68 -8.06 -22.45
C LYS A 308 -8.55 -8.66 -23.85
N GLN A 309 -7.87 -9.79 -23.98
CA GLN A 309 -7.71 -10.47 -25.26
C GLN A 309 -9.01 -11.12 -25.75
N LYS A 310 -9.78 -11.73 -24.85
CA LYS A 310 -10.98 -12.50 -25.21
C LYS A 310 -12.26 -11.66 -25.22
N PHE A 311 -12.37 -10.67 -24.33
CA PHE A 311 -13.60 -9.93 -24.01
C PHE A 311 -13.35 -8.44 -23.74
N PRO A 312 -12.68 -7.71 -24.66
CA PRO A 312 -12.25 -6.33 -24.41
C PRO A 312 -13.40 -5.38 -24.06
N ASP A 313 -14.55 -5.49 -24.74
CA ASP A 313 -15.64 -4.49 -24.63
C ASP A 313 -16.71 -4.85 -23.59
N THR A 314 -16.76 -6.11 -23.13
CA THR A 314 -17.83 -6.60 -22.25
C THR A 314 -17.39 -6.85 -20.81
N ASN A 315 -16.09 -6.95 -20.57
CA ASN A 315 -15.55 -7.37 -19.28
C ASN A 315 -14.42 -6.45 -18.79
N THR A 316 -14.00 -5.46 -19.57
CA THR A 316 -13.02 -4.44 -19.18
C THR A 316 -13.60 -3.06 -19.42
N PHE A 317 -13.65 -2.24 -18.38
CA PHE A 317 -14.23 -0.89 -18.42
C PHE A 317 -13.26 0.13 -17.84
N GLY A 318 -13.26 1.35 -18.39
CA GLY A 318 -12.33 2.41 -18.02
C GLY A 318 -10.92 2.23 -18.62
N ILE A 319 -9.98 3.09 -18.21
CA ILE A 319 -8.59 3.04 -18.70
C ILE A 319 -7.70 2.44 -17.62
N LEU A 320 -7.10 1.28 -17.90
CA LEU A 320 -6.16 0.65 -16.97
C LEU A 320 -4.82 1.41 -16.96
N LYS A 321 -4.58 2.22 -15.92
CA LYS A 321 -3.33 2.98 -15.70
C LYS A 321 -2.63 2.62 -14.38
N ASN A 322 -3.07 1.54 -13.74
CA ASN A 322 -2.67 1.19 -12.39
C ASN A 322 -1.29 0.54 -12.38
N ARG A 323 -0.31 1.23 -11.78
CA ARG A 323 1.10 0.83 -11.80
C ARG A 323 1.43 -0.35 -10.91
N LEU A 324 0.52 -0.75 -10.02
CA LEU A 324 0.65 -1.99 -9.25
C LEU A 324 0.47 -3.24 -10.14
N LEU A 325 0.09 -3.08 -11.41
CA LEU A 325 -0.07 -4.20 -12.34
C LEU A 325 1.07 -4.26 -13.37
N ASP A 326 2.02 -3.32 -13.31
CA ASP A 326 3.19 -3.21 -14.21
C ASP A 326 4.44 -3.91 -13.61
N ILE A 327 4.28 -5.03 -12.89
CA ILE A 327 5.32 -5.67 -12.05
C ILE A 327 6.05 -6.82 -12.75
#